data_AF-A0A9P7UT55-F1
#
_entry.id   AF-A0A9P7UT55-F1
#
_cell.length_a   1.000
_cell.length_b   1.000
_cell.length_c   1.000
_cell.angle_alpha   90.00
_cell.angle_beta   90.00
_cell.angle_gamma   90.00
#
_symmetry.space_group_name_H-M   'P 1'
#
loop_
_entity.id
_entity.type
_entity.pdbx_description
1 polymer ?
#
loop_
_entity_poly.entity_id
_entity_poly.type
_entity_poly.pdbx_seq_one_letter_code
_entity_poly.pdbx_strand_id
1 'polypeptide(L)'
;MLYDHIVTLITEVDLIWSRSWSFVKLLFISHRYFGLLCVIIEVIAFFNDEVTDSVSTFWFGWELMGFSTAILTSELVLFLWIYVLYDGSRRITGFLGGCFLAEAIAMYTMLGKSFEDIHVASHIIPSHAFCSLLNPPPFLFHYWIPILAYNAIILLLIGYKGYEILASPRARQQNAALVGVYTKSTINFVIMFSAYLLCCIFWIYAEFALGQIPVVLALSLSITNASNLLLHIRQAYYSLRYEPEIRVERMTIYVDSRYSSNSGEWMYELRELKWKKR
;
A
#
# COMPACT_ATOMS: atom_id res chain seq x y z
N MET A 1 -10.39 -8.16 -3.20
CA MET A 1 -10.88 -7.09 -2.29
C MET A 1 -11.83 -7.63 -1.24
N LEU A 2 -13.10 -7.95 -1.55
CA LEU A 2 -14.09 -8.34 -0.52
C LEU A 2 -13.77 -9.66 0.19
N TYR A 3 -13.32 -10.68 -0.55
CA TYR A 3 -12.87 -11.93 0.05
C TYR A 3 -11.72 -11.72 1.04
N ASP A 4 -10.73 -10.92 0.64
CA ASP A 4 -9.60 -10.54 1.50
C ASP A 4 -10.10 -9.78 2.75
N HIS A 5 -11.09 -8.89 2.62
CA HIS A 5 -11.74 -8.21 3.75
C HIS A 5 -12.37 -9.19 4.74
N ILE A 6 -13.12 -10.17 4.25
CA ILE A 6 -13.82 -11.13 5.11
C ILE A 6 -12.82 -12.04 5.81
N VAL A 7 -11.78 -12.48 5.11
CA VAL A 7 -10.77 -13.39 5.67
C VAL A 7 -9.89 -12.68 6.69
N THR A 8 -9.48 -11.43 6.45
CA THR A 8 -8.62 -10.69 7.38
C THR A 8 -9.39 -10.00 8.50
N LEU A 9 -10.71 -9.86 8.39
CA LEU A 9 -11.56 -9.18 9.38
C LEU A 9 -11.41 -9.76 10.81
N ILE A 10 -11.33 -11.08 10.94
CA ILE A 10 -11.16 -11.73 12.26
C ILE A 10 -9.80 -11.35 12.86
N THR A 11 -8.74 -11.44 12.04
CA THR A 11 -7.37 -11.05 12.40
C THR A 11 -7.27 -9.56 12.69
N GLU A 12 -8.02 -8.72 11.99
CA GLU A 12 -8.10 -7.27 12.22
C GLU A 12 -8.80 -6.92 13.52
N VAL A 13 -9.91 -7.59 13.83
CA VAL A 13 -10.64 -7.34 15.08
C VAL A 13 -9.75 -7.66 16.28
N ASP A 14 -9.03 -8.79 16.22
CA ASP A 14 -8.14 -9.24 17.29
C ASP A 14 -6.87 -8.38 17.40
N LEU A 15 -6.21 -8.05 16.28
CA LEU A 15 -4.93 -7.33 16.32
C LEU A 15 -5.05 -5.81 16.26
N ILE A 16 -6.15 -5.25 15.71
CA ILE A 16 -6.31 -3.81 15.46
C ILE A 16 -7.42 -3.22 16.33
N TRP A 17 -8.61 -3.84 16.36
CA TRP A 17 -9.75 -3.26 17.08
C TRP A 17 -9.62 -3.39 18.60
N SER A 18 -9.14 -4.52 19.10
CA SER A 18 -8.99 -4.81 20.54
C SER A 18 -7.92 -3.97 21.28
N ARG A 19 -7.11 -3.18 20.57
CA ARG A 19 -5.98 -2.43 21.15
C ARG A 19 -6.12 -0.90 21.03
N SER A 20 -5.36 -0.18 21.85
CA SER A 20 -5.41 1.28 21.99
C SER A 20 -5.18 2.01 20.66
N TRP A 21 -5.77 3.20 20.55
CA TRP A 21 -5.67 4.05 19.37
C TRP A 21 -4.21 4.43 19.07
N SER A 22 -3.78 4.25 17.81
CA SER A 22 -2.43 4.57 17.32
C SER A 22 -2.52 5.21 15.93
N PHE A 23 -1.54 6.05 15.59
CA PHE A 23 -1.40 6.66 14.25
C PHE A 23 -1.46 5.60 13.13
N VAL A 24 -0.90 4.41 13.36
CA VAL A 24 -0.93 3.29 12.40
C VAL A 24 -2.32 2.68 12.29
N LYS A 25 -3.10 2.66 13.38
CA LYS A 25 -4.50 2.21 13.37
C LYS A 25 -5.35 3.22 12.58
N LEU A 26 -5.12 4.52 12.77
CA LEU A 26 -5.77 5.56 11.98
C LEU A 26 -5.38 5.46 10.50
N LEU A 27 -4.10 5.27 10.18
CA LEU A 27 -3.59 5.15 8.81
C LEU A 27 -4.13 3.89 8.14
N PHE A 28 -4.18 2.76 8.84
CA PHE A 28 -4.76 1.51 8.35
C PHE A 28 -6.26 1.63 8.11
N ILE A 29 -7.03 2.14 9.07
CA ILE A 29 -8.48 2.33 8.92
C ILE A 29 -8.76 3.33 7.80
N SER A 30 -8.08 4.48 7.81
CA SER A 30 -8.26 5.49 6.76
C SER A 30 -7.95 4.89 5.41
N HIS A 31 -6.78 4.28 5.21
CA HIS A 31 -6.39 3.70 3.94
C HIS A 31 -7.34 2.59 3.46
N ARG A 32 -7.72 1.67 4.35
CA ARG A 32 -8.52 0.49 4.01
C ARG A 32 -9.98 0.83 3.72
N TYR A 33 -10.61 1.62 4.59
CA TYR A 33 -12.02 2.00 4.41
C TYR A 33 -12.18 3.10 3.35
N PHE A 34 -11.19 3.98 3.17
CA PHE A 34 -11.18 4.93 2.06
C PHE A 34 -11.04 4.21 0.71
N GLY A 35 -10.15 3.23 0.58
CA GLY A 35 -10.03 2.42 -0.64
C GLY A 35 -11.32 1.65 -0.96
N LEU A 36 -11.97 1.08 0.04
CA LEU A 36 -13.26 0.40 -0.13
C LEU A 36 -14.37 1.39 -0.53
N LEU A 37 -14.39 2.58 0.07
CA LEU A 37 -15.31 3.65 -0.29
C LEU A 37 -15.08 4.13 -1.74
N CYS A 38 -13.84 4.25 -2.19
CA CYS A 38 -13.52 4.58 -3.58
C CYS A 38 -14.08 3.52 -4.55
N VAL A 39 -13.92 2.23 -4.26
CA VAL A 39 -14.45 1.14 -5.10
C VAL A 39 -15.98 1.11 -5.11
N ILE A 40 -16.63 1.35 -3.97
CA ILE A 40 -18.11 1.42 -3.91
C ILE A 40 -18.63 2.58 -4.76
N ILE A 41 -18.01 3.75 -4.62
CA ILE A 41 -18.34 4.94 -5.39
C ILE A 41 -18.16 4.62 -6.87
N GLU A 42 -17.03 4.05 -7.30
CA GLU A 42 -16.80 3.64 -8.69
C GLU A 42 -17.90 2.73 -9.26
N VAL A 43 -18.32 1.71 -8.48
CA VAL A 43 -19.40 0.81 -8.88
C VAL A 43 -20.73 1.56 -9.04
N ILE A 44 -21.05 2.47 -8.13
CA ILE A 44 -22.26 3.28 -8.22
C ILE A 44 -22.25 4.17 -9.47
N ALA A 45 -21.12 4.77 -9.82
CA ALA A 45 -20.97 5.53 -11.06
C ALA A 45 -21.22 4.67 -12.29
N PHE A 46 -20.61 3.48 -12.32
CA PHE A 46 -20.67 2.59 -13.47
C PHE A 46 -22.08 2.11 -13.80
N PHE A 47 -22.94 1.99 -12.78
CA PHE A 47 -24.34 1.53 -12.93
C PHE A 47 -25.36 2.68 -13.01
N ASN A 48 -24.94 3.94 -13.06
CA ASN A 48 -25.84 5.07 -13.12
C ASN A 48 -26.06 5.54 -14.57
N ASP A 49 -27.25 5.30 -15.11
CA ASP A 49 -27.57 5.61 -16.52
C ASP A 49 -27.90 7.11 -16.76
N GLU A 50 -28.15 7.90 -15.71
CA GLU A 50 -28.53 9.31 -15.80
C GLU A 50 -27.36 10.25 -15.44
N VAL A 51 -26.36 10.33 -16.31
CA VAL A 51 -25.15 11.13 -16.03
C VAL A 51 -25.27 12.55 -16.61
N THR A 52 -25.41 13.55 -15.73
CA THR A 52 -25.28 14.99 -16.08
C THR A 52 -23.79 15.37 -16.21
N ASP A 53 -23.45 16.31 -17.10
CA ASP A 53 -22.05 16.76 -17.32
C ASP A 53 -21.34 17.28 -16.04
N SER A 54 -22.08 17.87 -15.11
CA SER A 54 -21.54 18.32 -13.81
C SER A 54 -21.16 17.16 -12.89
N VAL A 55 -21.98 16.10 -12.91
CA VAL A 55 -21.76 14.87 -12.15
C VAL A 55 -20.55 14.15 -12.74
N SER A 56 -20.45 14.07 -14.07
CA SER A 56 -19.30 13.51 -14.79
C SER A 56 -17.96 14.15 -14.44
N THR A 57 -17.90 15.49 -14.40
CA THR A 57 -16.66 16.22 -14.08
C THR A 57 -16.22 15.98 -12.63
N PHE A 58 -17.19 15.97 -11.70
CA PHE A 58 -16.93 15.63 -10.31
C PHE A 58 -16.45 14.19 -10.15
N TRP A 59 -17.07 13.24 -10.86
CA TRP A 59 -16.69 11.82 -10.85
C TRP A 59 -15.26 11.62 -11.32
N PHE A 60 -14.91 12.16 -12.47
CA PHE A 60 -13.57 12.03 -13.02
C PHE A 60 -12.51 12.64 -12.08
N GLY A 61 -12.84 13.76 -11.44
CA GLY A 61 -11.99 14.36 -10.41
C GLY A 61 -11.83 13.48 -9.17
N TRP A 62 -12.93 12.91 -8.68
CA TRP A 62 -12.93 12.00 -7.54
C TRP A 62 -12.18 10.70 -7.83
N GLU A 63 -12.39 10.10 -9.00
CA GLU A 63 -11.72 8.88 -9.48
C GLU A 63 -10.21 9.08 -9.48
N LEU A 64 -9.74 10.10 -10.20
CA LEU A 64 -8.31 10.40 -10.35
C LEU A 64 -7.65 10.78 -9.02
N MET A 65 -8.27 11.66 -8.22
CA MET A 65 -7.71 12.07 -6.92
C MET A 65 -7.78 10.95 -5.88
N GLY A 66 -8.90 10.22 -5.83
CA GLY A 66 -9.15 9.12 -4.90
C GLY A 66 -8.22 7.94 -5.14
N PHE A 67 -8.04 7.52 -6.39
CA PHE A 67 -7.10 6.45 -6.72
C PHE A 67 -5.65 6.84 -6.48
N SER A 68 -5.26 8.06 -6.85
CA SER A 68 -3.90 8.57 -6.60
C SER A 68 -3.57 8.60 -5.10
N THR A 69 -4.49 9.11 -4.28
CA THR A 69 -4.32 9.16 -2.83
C THR A 69 -4.29 7.77 -2.20
N ALA A 70 -5.10 6.83 -2.70
CA ALA A 70 -5.06 5.45 -2.25
C ALA A 70 -3.74 4.75 -2.60
N ILE A 71 -3.23 4.89 -3.82
CA ILE A 71 -1.93 4.31 -4.23
C ILE A 71 -0.79 4.88 -3.38
N LEU A 72 -0.70 6.22 -3.26
CA LEU A 72 0.34 6.90 -2.47
C LEU A 72 0.31 6.49 -1.00
N THR A 73 -0.87 6.24 -0.43
CA THR A 73 -0.98 5.79 0.95
C THR A 73 -0.52 4.33 1.12
N SER A 74 -0.77 3.44 0.16
CA SER A 74 -0.15 2.10 0.17
C SER A 74 1.37 2.16 0.06
N GLU A 75 1.90 3.05 -0.77
CA GLU A 75 3.34 3.25 -0.96
C GLU A 75 4.02 3.82 0.28
N LEU A 76 3.32 4.68 1.02
CA LEU A 76 3.78 5.14 2.33
C LEU A 76 3.89 3.98 3.32
N VAL A 77 2.97 3.01 3.30
CA VAL A 77 3.08 1.79 4.13
C VAL A 77 4.30 0.97 3.74
N LEU A 78 4.59 0.83 2.45
CA LEU A 78 5.78 0.16 1.95
C LEU A 78 7.08 0.91 2.32
N PHE A 79 7.07 2.24 2.27
CA PHE A 79 8.17 3.08 2.74
C PHE A 79 8.47 2.82 4.22
N LEU A 80 7.44 2.83 5.07
CA LEU A 80 7.57 2.53 6.50
C LEU A 80 8.12 1.12 6.74
N TRP A 81 7.72 0.15 5.91
CA TRP A 81 8.27 -1.19 5.97
C TRP A 81 9.76 -1.24 5.61
N ILE A 82 10.20 -0.55 4.55
CA ILE A 82 11.62 -0.46 4.19
C ILE A 82 12.42 0.24 5.28
N TYR A 83 11.86 1.28 5.90
CA TYR A 83 12.46 1.95 7.04
C TYR A 83 12.77 0.96 8.18
N VAL A 84 11.82 0.07 8.50
CA VAL A 84 12.01 -1.00 9.50
C VAL A 84 12.98 -2.09 8.99
N LEU A 85 12.91 -2.45 7.71
CA LEU A 85 13.75 -3.48 7.11
C LEU A 85 15.25 -3.08 7.12
N TYR A 86 15.53 -1.80 6.94
CA TYR A 86 16.88 -1.24 6.93
C TYR A 86 17.30 -0.57 8.23
N ASP A 87 16.64 -0.93 9.34
CA ASP A 87 17.04 -0.51 10.68
C ASP A 87 17.07 1.03 10.88
N GLY A 88 16.28 1.74 10.07
CA GLY A 88 16.26 3.20 10.04
C GLY A 88 17.54 3.86 9.55
N SER A 89 18.30 3.21 8.66
CA SER A 89 19.42 3.84 7.98
C SER A 89 19.00 5.17 7.35
N ARG A 90 19.52 6.29 7.88
CA ARG A 90 19.16 7.65 7.46
C ARG A 90 19.46 7.90 5.98
N ARG A 91 20.48 7.25 5.43
CA ARG A 91 20.86 7.37 4.00
C ARG A 91 19.78 6.81 3.09
N ILE A 92 19.34 5.57 3.35
CA ILE A 92 18.34 4.89 2.53
C ILE A 92 16.97 5.52 2.74
N THR A 93 16.63 5.85 3.97
CA THR A 93 15.35 6.50 4.31
C THR A 93 15.25 7.89 3.69
N GLY A 94 16.32 8.70 3.76
CA GLY A 94 16.34 10.02 3.14
C GLY A 94 16.25 9.95 1.62
N PHE A 95 16.98 9.03 1.00
CA PHE A 95 16.89 8.80 -0.45
C PHE A 95 15.49 8.36 -0.87
N LEU A 96 14.92 7.35 -0.20
CA LEU A 96 13.60 6.82 -0.53
C LEU A 96 12.48 7.83 -0.25
N GLY A 97 12.57 8.58 0.85
CA GLY A 97 11.63 9.66 1.16
C GLY A 97 11.69 10.81 0.16
N GLY A 98 12.89 11.14 -0.34
CA GLY A 98 13.06 12.09 -1.44
C GLY A 98 12.42 11.61 -2.74
N CYS A 99 12.59 10.33 -3.08
CA CYS A 99 11.95 9.73 -4.26
C CYS A 99 10.42 9.73 -4.14
N PHE A 100 9.88 9.33 -2.98
CA PHE A 100 8.45 9.35 -2.70
C PHE A 100 7.86 10.77 -2.82
N LEU A 101 8.55 11.79 -2.31
CA LEU A 101 8.09 13.17 -2.43
C LEU A 101 8.14 13.66 -3.89
N ALA A 102 9.19 13.31 -4.64
CA ALA A 102 9.31 13.65 -6.05
C ALA A 102 8.20 13.00 -6.89
N GLU A 103 7.89 11.74 -6.61
CA GLU A 103 6.77 11.01 -7.21
C GLU A 103 5.43 11.67 -6.89
N ALA A 104 5.13 11.93 -5.62
CA ALA A 104 3.88 12.57 -5.21
C ALA A 104 3.70 13.93 -5.89
N ILE A 105 4.75 14.75 -5.94
CA ILE A 105 4.73 16.05 -6.65
C ILE A 105 4.47 15.83 -8.14
N ALA A 106 5.15 14.88 -8.79
CA ALA A 106 4.93 14.59 -10.20
C ALA A 106 3.47 14.15 -10.47
N MET A 107 2.93 13.25 -9.66
CA MET A 107 1.55 12.77 -9.81
C MET A 107 0.54 13.91 -9.65
N TYR A 108 0.59 14.67 -8.56
CA TYR A 108 -0.38 15.75 -8.31
C TYR A 108 -0.26 16.91 -9.29
N THR A 109 0.95 17.20 -9.80
CA THR A 109 1.12 18.23 -10.84
C THR A 109 0.55 17.78 -12.19
N MET A 110 0.73 16.51 -12.57
CA MET A 110 0.11 15.94 -13.77
C MET A 110 -1.41 15.95 -13.66
N LEU A 111 -1.94 15.55 -12.50
CA LEU A 111 -3.38 15.58 -12.24
C LEU A 111 -3.93 17.01 -12.24
N GLY A 112 -3.27 17.95 -11.57
CA GLY A 112 -3.67 19.36 -11.54
C GLY A 112 -3.78 19.98 -12.92
N LYS A 113 -2.77 19.76 -13.78
CA LYS A 113 -2.81 20.19 -15.19
C LYS A 113 -3.91 19.49 -16.00
N SER A 114 -4.21 18.23 -15.66
CA SER A 114 -5.29 17.50 -16.32
C SER A 114 -6.65 18.15 -16.10
N PHE A 115 -6.86 18.85 -14.98
CA PHE A 115 -8.11 19.56 -14.68
C PHE A 115 -8.24 20.91 -15.38
N GLU A 116 -7.13 21.56 -15.75
CA GLU A 116 -7.15 22.84 -16.46
C GLU A 116 -7.53 22.67 -17.96
N ASP A 117 -7.23 21.52 -18.55
CA ASP A 117 -7.44 21.21 -19.99
C ASP A 117 -8.74 20.43 -20.28
N ILE A 118 -9.70 20.38 -19.35
CA ILE A 118 -10.87 19.50 -19.49
C ILE A 118 -11.94 20.06 -20.44
N HIS A 119 -12.04 19.45 -21.61
CA HIS A 119 -13.27 19.37 -22.41
C HIS A 119 -13.88 17.95 -22.28
N VAL A 120 -14.65 17.69 -21.20
CA VAL A 120 -15.48 16.47 -21.13
C VAL A 120 -16.67 16.68 -22.06
N ALA A 121 -16.93 15.75 -22.98
CA ALA A 121 -18.23 15.64 -23.62
C ALA A 121 -18.79 14.24 -23.35
N SER A 122 -20.05 14.18 -22.95
CA SER A 122 -20.78 12.95 -22.70
C SER A 122 -21.01 12.23 -24.04
N HIS A 123 -20.33 11.10 -24.25
CA HIS A 123 -20.59 10.25 -25.41
C HIS A 123 -21.69 9.24 -25.06
N ILE A 124 -22.79 9.30 -25.80
CA ILE A 124 -23.91 8.36 -25.72
C ILE A 124 -23.56 7.16 -26.61
N ILE A 125 -23.12 6.05 -26.01
CA ILE A 125 -23.12 4.73 -26.68
C ILE A 125 -24.57 4.24 -26.63
N PRO A 126 -25.13 3.56 -27.66
CA PRO A 126 -26.51 3.13 -27.61
C PRO A 126 -26.71 2.19 -26.41
N SER A 127 -27.47 2.68 -25.40
CA SER A 127 -27.87 2.10 -24.11
C SER A 127 -27.17 2.58 -22.82
N HIS A 128 -25.95 3.13 -22.84
CA HIS A 128 -25.28 3.58 -21.61
C HIS A 128 -24.45 4.85 -21.85
N ALA A 129 -24.61 5.88 -21.00
CA ALA A 129 -23.80 7.09 -21.04
C ALA A 129 -22.43 6.82 -20.41
N PHE A 130 -21.34 6.91 -21.16
CA PHE A 130 -19.99 6.77 -20.62
C PHE A 130 -19.26 8.12 -20.69
N CYS A 131 -18.69 8.53 -19.57
CA CYS A 131 -17.89 9.74 -19.47
C CYS A 131 -16.44 9.41 -19.84
N SER A 132 -16.01 9.85 -21.02
CA SER A 132 -14.62 9.71 -21.46
C SER A 132 -14.02 11.07 -21.76
N LEU A 133 -12.73 11.23 -21.47
CA LEU A 133 -11.97 12.38 -21.92
C LEU A 133 -11.84 12.31 -23.45
N LEU A 134 -12.41 13.28 -24.19
CA LEU A 134 -12.32 13.28 -25.65
C LEU A 134 -10.89 13.54 -26.15
N ASN A 135 -10.09 14.29 -25.40
CA ASN A 135 -8.71 14.63 -25.73
C ASN A 135 -7.84 14.57 -24.47
N PRO A 136 -7.39 13.37 -24.04
CA PRO A 136 -6.47 13.28 -22.92
C PRO A 136 -5.12 13.91 -23.30
N PRO A 137 -4.58 14.82 -22.48
CA PRO A 137 -3.27 15.38 -22.75
C PRO A 137 -2.19 14.28 -22.74
N PRO A 138 -1.15 14.40 -23.57
CA PRO A 138 -0.17 13.32 -23.81
C PRO A 138 0.62 12.91 -22.54
N PHE A 139 0.69 13.79 -21.54
CA PHE A 139 1.35 13.48 -20.27
C PHE A 139 0.57 12.46 -19.43
N LEU A 140 -0.76 12.35 -19.58
CA LEU A 140 -1.56 11.37 -18.83
C LEU A 140 -1.16 9.93 -19.15
N PHE A 141 -0.80 9.62 -20.40
CA PHE A 141 -0.32 8.28 -20.79
C PHE A 141 0.97 7.86 -20.07
N HIS A 142 1.72 8.81 -19.53
CA HIS A 142 2.98 8.60 -18.80
C HIS A 142 2.81 8.63 -17.27
N TYR A 143 1.58 8.74 -16.78
CA TYR A 143 1.25 8.87 -15.34
C TYR A 143 1.75 7.70 -14.49
N TRP A 144 1.75 6.48 -15.03
CA TRP A 144 2.22 5.29 -14.29
C TRP A 144 3.74 5.17 -14.19
N ILE A 145 4.51 5.97 -14.95
CA ILE A 145 5.97 5.84 -15.00
C ILE A 145 6.63 6.22 -13.65
N PRO A 146 6.32 7.37 -13.03
CA PRO A 146 6.85 7.70 -11.69
C PRO A 146 6.53 6.64 -10.64
N ILE A 147 5.29 6.13 -10.66
CA ILE A 147 4.80 5.08 -9.76
C ILE A 147 5.63 3.81 -9.91
N LEU A 148 5.80 3.36 -11.15
CA LEU A 148 6.55 2.15 -11.44
C LEU A 148 8.03 2.31 -11.10
N ALA A 149 8.60 3.50 -11.33
CA ALA A 149 10.00 3.80 -11.01
C ALA A 149 10.26 3.71 -9.49
N TYR A 150 9.38 4.28 -8.66
CA TYR A 150 9.49 4.19 -7.21
C TYR A 150 9.33 2.75 -6.71
N ASN A 151 8.32 2.03 -7.20
CA ASN A 151 8.11 0.63 -6.82
C ASN A 151 9.26 -0.28 -7.27
N ALA A 152 9.91 0.01 -8.41
CA ALA A 152 11.10 -0.71 -8.85
C ALA A 152 12.28 -0.50 -7.90
N ILE A 153 12.50 0.72 -7.40
CA ILE A 153 13.53 1.01 -6.39
C ILE A 153 13.26 0.21 -5.11
N ILE A 154 12.01 0.18 -4.63
CA ILE A 154 11.64 -0.64 -3.47
C ILE A 154 11.91 -2.12 -3.74
N LEU A 155 11.52 -2.64 -4.92
CA LEU A 155 11.73 -4.04 -5.29
C LEU A 155 13.20 -4.42 -5.22
N LEU A 156 14.08 -3.56 -5.74
CA LEU A 156 15.53 -3.76 -5.73
C LEU A 156 16.09 -3.77 -4.31
N LEU A 157 15.64 -2.87 -3.44
CA LEU A 157 16.05 -2.83 -2.03
C LEU A 157 15.59 -4.09 -1.29
N ILE A 158 14.34 -4.51 -1.45
CA ILE A 158 13.83 -5.75 -0.87
C ILE A 158 14.68 -6.91 -1.38
N GLY A 159 14.85 -7.06 -2.70
CA GLY A 159 15.64 -8.14 -3.30
C GLY A 159 17.08 -8.20 -2.82
N TYR A 160 17.75 -7.05 -2.73
CA TYR A 160 19.12 -6.95 -2.21
C TYR A 160 19.21 -7.47 -0.77
N LYS A 161 18.29 -7.03 0.11
CA LYS A 161 18.26 -7.49 1.50
C LYS A 161 17.91 -8.98 1.60
N GLY A 162 17.02 -9.46 0.72
CA GLY A 162 16.64 -10.87 0.63
C GLY A 162 17.82 -11.75 0.26
N TYR A 163 18.64 -11.32 -0.72
CA TYR A 163 19.86 -12.01 -1.10
C TYR A 163 20.86 -12.08 0.06
N GLU A 164 21.07 -10.98 0.80
CA GLU A 164 21.96 -10.94 1.97
C GLU A 164 21.53 -11.94 3.06
N ILE A 165 20.22 -12.03 3.33
CA ILE A 165 19.65 -12.97 4.31
C ILE A 165 19.77 -14.42 3.82
N LEU A 166 19.54 -14.66 2.52
CA LEU A 166 19.60 -15.99 1.94
C LEU A 166 21.04 -16.52 1.85
N ALA A 167 22.01 -15.63 1.65
CA ALA A 167 23.44 -15.95 1.57
C ALA A 167 24.06 -16.36 2.92
N SER A 168 23.42 -16.10 4.06
CA SER A 168 23.92 -16.48 5.39
C SER A 168 23.10 -17.62 6.02
N PRO A 169 23.59 -18.88 5.99
CA PRO A 169 22.86 -20.06 6.49
C PRO A 169 22.53 -19.98 7.98
N ARG A 170 23.44 -19.39 8.78
CA ARG A 170 23.26 -19.24 10.25
C ARG A 170 22.15 -18.23 10.59
N ALA A 171 22.05 -17.14 9.84
CA ALA A 171 21.01 -16.12 10.05
C ALA A 171 19.62 -16.64 9.66
N ARG A 172 19.55 -17.50 8.63
CA ARG A 172 18.30 -18.16 8.18
C ARG A 172 17.70 -19.07 9.25
N GLN A 173 18.55 -19.86 9.93
CA GLN A 173 18.09 -20.85 10.90
C GLN A 173 17.65 -20.23 12.24
N GLN A 174 18.28 -19.12 12.64
CA GLN A 174 17.88 -18.39 13.85
C GLN A 174 16.60 -17.55 13.66
N ASN A 175 16.24 -17.19 12.42
CA ASN A 175 15.13 -16.28 12.13
C ASN A 175 14.08 -16.91 11.18
N ALA A 176 13.89 -18.22 11.22
CA ALA A 176 13.06 -18.94 10.24
C ALA A 176 11.61 -18.41 10.12
N ALA A 177 10.99 -18.02 11.25
CA ALA A 177 9.65 -17.42 11.25
C ALA A 177 9.62 -16.05 10.53
N LEU A 178 10.63 -15.21 10.79
CA LEU A 178 10.78 -13.89 10.16
C LEU A 178 11.07 -14.01 8.67
N VAL A 179 11.88 -15.00 8.26
CA VAL A 179 12.17 -15.31 6.86
C VAL A 179 10.92 -15.80 6.13
N GLY A 180 10.07 -16.60 6.78
CA GLY A 180 8.79 -17.03 6.23
C GLY A 180 7.84 -15.86 5.98
N VAL A 181 7.73 -14.94 6.94
CA VAL A 181 6.95 -13.70 6.80
C VAL A 181 7.48 -12.82 5.67
N TYR A 182 8.80 -12.62 5.64
CA TYR A 182 9.48 -11.84 4.61
C TYR A 182 9.28 -12.41 3.21
N THR A 183 9.36 -13.75 3.05
CA THR A 183 9.18 -14.41 1.75
C THR A 183 7.75 -14.24 1.25
N LYS A 184 6.74 -14.48 2.10
CA LYS A 184 5.32 -14.27 1.75
C LYS A 184 5.04 -12.82 1.36
N SER A 185 5.58 -11.87 2.12
CA SER A 185 5.45 -10.44 1.81
C SER A 185 6.13 -10.06 0.49
N THR A 186 7.31 -10.61 0.20
CA THR A 186 8.03 -10.33 -1.05
C THR A 186 7.27 -10.88 -2.26
N ILE A 187 6.67 -12.08 -2.15
CA ILE A 187 5.84 -12.65 -3.22
C ILE A 187 4.63 -11.75 -3.51
N ASN A 188 3.91 -11.30 -2.48
CA ASN A 188 2.77 -10.39 -2.64
C ASN A 188 3.19 -9.08 -3.32
N PHE A 189 4.38 -8.56 -2.97
CA PHE A 189 4.92 -7.35 -3.57
C PHE A 189 5.31 -7.55 -5.05
N VAL A 190 5.88 -8.69 -5.42
CA VAL A 190 6.19 -9.01 -6.84
C VAL A 190 4.91 -9.09 -7.68
N ILE A 191 3.85 -9.71 -7.13
CA ILE A 191 2.54 -9.78 -7.80
C ILE A 191 1.98 -8.36 -8.02
N MET A 192 2.01 -7.52 -6.98
CA MET A 192 1.58 -6.11 -7.08
C MET A 192 2.39 -5.34 -8.14
N PHE A 193 3.72 -5.45 -8.13
CA PHE A 193 4.60 -4.81 -9.11
C PHE A 193 4.28 -5.26 -10.54
N SER A 194 4.02 -6.55 -10.76
CA SER A 194 3.66 -7.07 -12.08
C SER A 194 2.33 -6.48 -12.59
N ALA A 195 1.36 -6.27 -11.70
CA ALA A 195 0.11 -5.62 -12.05
C ALA A 195 0.28 -4.14 -12.38
N TYR A 196 1.16 -3.42 -11.66
CA TYR A 196 1.51 -2.03 -11.98
C TYR A 196 2.22 -1.92 -13.33
N LEU A 197 3.13 -2.85 -13.64
CA LEU A 197 3.78 -2.93 -14.94
C LEU A 197 2.75 -3.16 -16.05
N LEU A 198 1.79 -4.08 -15.84
CA LEU A 198 0.70 -4.32 -16.77
C LEU A 198 -0.14 -3.06 -17.00
N CYS A 199 -0.51 -2.34 -15.93
CA CYS A 199 -1.24 -1.07 -16.04
C CYS A 199 -0.46 -0.03 -16.85
N CYS A 200 0.84 0.12 -16.58
CA CYS A 200 1.70 1.04 -17.30
C CYS A 200 1.76 0.70 -18.81
N ILE A 201 1.87 -0.58 -19.16
CA ILE A 201 1.85 -1.03 -20.56
C ILE A 201 0.50 -0.69 -21.21
N PHE A 202 -0.62 -0.98 -20.55
CA PHE A 202 -1.94 -0.66 -21.09
C PHE A 202 -2.12 0.84 -21.31
N TRP A 203 -1.66 1.68 -20.39
CA TRP A 203 -1.72 3.14 -20.54
C TRP A 203 -0.85 3.65 -21.69
N ILE A 204 0.28 3.03 -22.01
CA ILE A 204 1.16 3.50 -23.10
C ILE A 204 0.66 3.03 -24.48
N TYR A 205 0.09 1.82 -24.57
CA TYR A 205 -0.21 1.18 -25.85
C TYR A 205 -1.69 1.08 -26.21
N ALA A 206 -2.60 1.19 -25.23
CA ALA A 206 -4.03 1.08 -25.48
C ALA A 206 -4.71 2.45 -25.51
N GLU A 207 -5.92 2.49 -26.07
CA GLU A 207 -6.79 3.66 -25.98
C GLU A 207 -7.13 3.95 -24.51
N PHE A 208 -7.34 5.23 -24.17
CA PHE A 208 -7.53 5.71 -22.80
C PHE A 208 -8.60 4.90 -22.03
N ALA A 209 -9.73 4.58 -22.68
CA ALA A 209 -10.80 3.78 -22.08
C ALA A 209 -10.36 2.34 -21.73
N LEU A 210 -9.51 1.71 -22.54
CA LEU A 210 -8.96 0.38 -22.27
C LEU A 210 -7.87 0.42 -21.18
N GLY A 211 -7.15 1.55 -21.09
CA GLY A 211 -6.16 1.81 -20.05
C GLY A 211 -6.74 1.86 -18.64
N GLN A 212 -8.01 2.26 -18.49
CA GLN A 212 -8.70 2.31 -17.18
C GLN A 212 -9.02 0.92 -16.61
N ILE A 213 -9.25 -0.10 -17.46
CA ILE A 213 -9.64 -1.45 -17.04
C ILE A 213 -8.70 -2.05 -15.97
N PRO A 214 -7.36 -2.09 -16.16
CA PRO A 214 -6.47 -2.70 -15.18
C PRO A 214 -6.24 -1.85 -13.91
N VAL A 215 -6.66 -0.58 -13.88
CA VAL A 215 -6.41 0.34 -12.76
C VAL A 215 -7.05 -0.17 -11.46
N VAL A 216 -8.29 -0.63 -11.51
CA VAL A 216 -9.01 -1.17 -10.34
C VAL A 216 -8.32 -2.43 -9.80
N LEU A 217 -7.74 -3.25 -10.68
CA LEU A 217 -6.96 -4.43 -10.29
C LEU A 217 -5.66 -4.03 -9.59
N ALA A 218 -4.93 -3.05 -10.13
CA ALA A 218 -3.72 -2.51 -9.50
C ALA A 218 -4.02 -1.92 -8.11
N LEU A 219 -5.05 -1.08 -8.01
CA LEU A 219 -5.49 -0.51 -6.73
C LEU A 219 -5.83 -1.61 -5.72
N SER A 220 -6.57 -2.62 -6.15
CA SER A 220 -6.93 -3.76 -5.31
C SER A 220 -5.68 -4.48 -4.79
N LEU A 221 -4.74 -4.80 -5.67
CA LEU A 221 -3.50 -5.48 -5.25
C LEU A 221 -2.66 -4.61 -4.31
N SER A 222 -2.64 -3.30 -4.52
CA SER A 222 -1.96 -2.34 -3.64
C SER A 222 -2.52 -2.38 -2.21
N ILE A 223 -3.85 -2.25 -2.09
CA ILE A 223 -4.53 -2.25 -0.79
C ILE A 223 -4.36 -3.60 -0.07
N THR A 224 -4.53 -4.71 -0.79
CA THR A 224 -4.34 -6.06 -0.22
C THR A 224 -2.89 -6.26 0.20
N ASN A 225 -1.91 -5.82 -0.60
CA ASN A 225 -0.50 -5.96 -0.27
C ASN A 225 -0.12 -5.13 0.97
N ALA A 226 -0.52 -3.85 1.02
CA ALA A 226 -0.29 -2.99 2.17
C ALA A 226 -0.96 -3.55 3.45
N SER A 227 -2.17 -4.08 3.33
CA SER A 227 -2.91 -4.68 4.44
C SER A 227 -2.23 -5.96 4.95
N ASN A 228 -1.91 -6.89 4.05
CA ASN A 228 -1.23 -8.14 4.40
C ASN A 228 0.15 -7.88 5.01
N LEU A 229 0.87 -6.89 4.52
CA LEU A 229 2.15 -6.48 5.08
C LEU A 229 1.99 -6.01 6.54
N LEU A 230 1.04 -5.12 6.81
CA LEU A 230 0.79 -4.62 8.17
C LEU A 230 0.34 -5.75 9.11
N LEU A 231 -0.51 -6.67 8.65
CA LEU A 231 -0.96 -7.81 9.42
C LEU A 231 0.20 -8.77 9.74
N HIS A 232 1.01 -9.12 8.74
CA HIS A 232 2.17 -9.98 8.93
C HIS A 232 3.19 -9.38 9.89
N ILE A 233 3.43 -8.07 9.83
CA ILE A 233 4.31 -7.36 10.77
C ILE A 233 3.76 -7.47 12.20
N ARG A 234 2.48 -7.18 12.40
CA ARG A 234 1.87 -7.28 13.73
C ARG A 234 1.88 -8.71 14.25
N GLN A 235 1.57 -9.68 13.40
CA GLN A 235 1.59 -11.10 13.77
C GLN A 235 3.00 -11.52 14.23
N ALA A 236 4.05 -11.13 13.50
CA ALA A 236 5.43 -11.40 13.89
C ALA A 236 5.80 -10.73 15.23
N TYR A 237 5.38 -9.48 15.43
CA TYR A 237 5.58 -8.77 16.69
C TYR A 237 4.92 -9.48 17.87
N TYR A 238 3.66 -9.93 17.74
CA TYR A 238 2.98 -10.64 18.81
C TYR A 238 3.54 -12.03 19.08
N SER A 239 3.91 -12.80 18.04
CA SER A 239 4.56 -14.11 18.25
C SER A 239 5.86 -13.97 19.03
N LEU A 240 6.63 -12.91 18.73
CA LEU A 240 7.89 -12.61 19.42
C LEU A 240 7.70 -12.05 20.83
N ARG A 241 6.52 -11.51 21.16
CA ARG A 241 6.19 -11.04 22.52
C ARG A 241 5.60 -12.15 23.39
N TYR A 242 4.94 -13.13 22.80
CA TYR A 242 4.34 -14.25 23.53
C TYR A 242 5.35 -15.40 23.80
N GLU A 243 6.30 -15.66 22.89
CA GLU A 243 7.40 -16.62 23.14
C GLU A 243 8.30 -16.31 24.36
N PRO A 244 8.69 -15.06 24.65
CA PRO A 244 9.46 -14.76 25.85
C PRO A 244 8.60 -14.92 27.11
N GLU A 245 7.28 -14.73 27.02
CA GLU A 245 6.38 -14.95 28.16
C GLU A 245 6.34 -16.45 28.54
N ILE A 246 6.28 -17.36 27.56
CA ILE A 246 6.33 -18.83 27.81
C ILE A 246 7.72 -19.30 28.27
N ARG A 247 8.81 -18.64 27.83
CA ARG A 247 10.17 -18.95 28.30
C ARG A 247 10.43 -18.38 29.70
N VAL A 248 9.82 -17.25 30.06
CA VAL A 248 9.94 -16.61 31.37
C VAL A 248 8.93 -17.17 32.38
N GLU A 249 7.80 -17.74 31.97
CA GLU A 249 6.86 -18.42 32.88
C GLU A 249 7.50 -19.64 33.58
N ARG A 250 8.56 -20.20 33.00
CA ARG A 250 9.35 -21.26 33.65
C ARG A 250 10.36 -20.72 34.67
N MET A 251 10.52 -19.41 34.78
CA MET A 251 11.49 -18.75 35.65
C MET A 251 10.94 -17.42 36.19
N THR A 252 10.29 -17.53 37.34
CA THR A 252 10.03 -16.47 38.34
C THR A 252 8.85 -15.51 38.13
N ILE A 253 8.12 -15.43 39.24
CA ILE A 253 6.95 -14.64 39.61
C ILE A 253 7.31 -13.14 39.81
N TYR A 254 6.37 -12.26 39.44
CA TYR A 254 6.28 -10.78 39.58
C TYR A 254 7.23 -9.89 38.75
N VAL A 255 6.67 -9.03 37.87
CA VAL A 255 6.90 -7.56 37.83
C VAL A 255 5.70 -6.83 37.16
N ASP A 256 5.40 -5.67 37.77
CA ASP A 256 4.36 -4.65 37.65
C ASP A 256 3.84 -4.24 36.26
N SER A 257 2.52 -4.03 36.19
CA SER A 257 1.74 -3.49 35.09
C SER A 257 1.76 -1.95 35.10
N ARG A 258 2.82 -1.33 34.58
CA ARG A 258 2.81 0.11 34.29
C ARG A 258 3.83 0.46 33.21
N TYR A 259 3.44 0.40 31.94
CA TYR A 259 3.96 1.37 30.97
C TYR A 259 2.98 1.60 29.84
N SER A 260 2.56 2.86 29.77
CA SER A 260 1.59 3.41 28.84
C SER A 260 2.29 3.76 27.54
N SER A 261 1.78 3.20 26.45
CA SER A 261 1.46 3.89 25.19
C SER A 261 2.39 5.04 24.79
N ASN A 262 3.39 4.73 23.95
CA ASN A 262 3.87 5.70 22.96
C ASN A 262 3.84 5.11 21.53
N SER A 263 3.19 5.84 20.64
CA SER A 263 2.70 5.42 19.30
C SER A 263 3.78 5.17 18.24
N GLY A 264 5.05 5.42 18.55
CA GLY A 264 6.21 5.09 17.71
C GLY A 264 7.06 3.95 18.28
N GLU A 265 6.80 3.52 19.52
CA GLU A 265 7.66 2.61 20.27
C GLU A 265 7.75 1.24 19.61
N TRP A 266 6.68 0.74 18.97
CA TRP A 266 6.71 -0.54 18.25
C TRP A 266 7.66 -0.56 17.02
N MET A 267 7.88 0.58 16.34
CA MET A 267 8.87 0.66 15.25
C MET A 267 10.29 0.70 15.81
N TYR A 268 10.49 1.37 16.95
CA TYR A 268 11.75 1.37 17.68
C TYR A 268 12.02 0.02 18.37
N GLU A 269 11.00 -0.69 18.84
CA GLU A 269 11.11 -2.02 19.44
C GLU A 269 11.32 -3.10 18.38
N LEU A 270 10.70 -3.02 17.20
CA LEU A 270 11.06 -3.87 16.06
C LEU A 270 12.51 -3.64 15.61
N ARG A 271 13.01 -2.40 15.73
CA ARG A 271 14.43 -2.06 15.51
C ARG A 271 15.33 -2.72 16.56
N GLU A 272 15.00 -2.58 17.85
CA GLU A 272 15.75 -3.20 18.96
C GLU A 272 15.71 -4.74 18.93
N LEU A 273 14.58 -5.33 18.53
CA LEU A 273 14.40 -6.78 18.41
C LEU A 273 15.26 -7.39 17.29
N LYS A 274 15.57 -6.62 16.25
CA LYS A 274 16.43 -7.06 15.13
C LYS A 274 17.91 -7.17 15.53
N TRP A 275 18.32 -6.50 16.60
CA TRP A 275 19.72 -6.33 16.99
C TRP A 275 20.03 -6.58 18.46
N LYS A 276 19.23 -7.41 19.15
CA LYS A 276 19.75 -8.13 20.33
C LYS A 276 20.77 -9.19 19.89
N LYS A 277 21.91 -8.70 19.40
CA LYS A 277 23.19 -9.41 19.35
C LYS A 277 23.51 -9.74 20.80
N ARG A 278 23.36 -11.00 21.18
CA ARG A 278 24.23 -11.55 22.22
C ARG A 278 25.62 -11.69 21.64
#